data_AF-A0A350PKM1-F1
#
_entry.id   AF-A0A350PKM1-F1
#
_cell.length_a   1.000
_cell.length_b   1.000
_cell.length_c   1.000
_cell.angle_alpha   90.00
_cell.angle_beta   90.00
_cell.angle_gamma   90.00
#
_symmetry.space_group_name_H-M   'P 1'
#
loop_
_entity.id
_entity.type
_entity.pdbx_description
1 polymer ?
#
loop_
_entity_poly.entity_id
_entity_poly.type
_entity_poly.pdbx_seq_one_letter_code
_entity_poly.pdbx_strand_id
1 'polypeptide(L)'
;NRLILPARETRKLHSKLIIVDVNEETPDDEAVIIAGSYNFSNNAELSNDENTIIIFSDEIANQYYQNFKGVMSRAKGKSFGPSPKIDSEKFYEVYAVRDGAEFEIEIVPGFGYPVQLLGVEVPSIYAGEDSAYYFSGASASYLKNLLEGRRVRVFDYDGGEAYSAYNRFFAYVEIDIDGRTSSLNKEMLINGFGIYSEDFKQNEDSVKAFKNYEKIAKDNKRAIWKQESKIGTKVLRAKEIETGSAIEVVYPININTADQATLQLLPGIGKTYASRIIEYRLENKGFSSIEDLLKIKGIGAKRLARIRPLITLY
;
A
#
# COMPACT_ATOMS: atom_id res chain seq x y z
N ASN A 1 -28.14 -1.90 22.59
CA ASN A 1 -27.44 -1.84 21.29
C ASN A 1 -26.17 -1.02 21.40
N ARG A 2 -25.00 -1.66 21.60
CA ARG A 2 -23.71 -0.95 21.53
C ARG A 2 -23.42 -0.65 20.07
N LEU A 3 -23.50 0.63 19.69
CA LEU A 3 -23.15 1.09 18.35
C LEU A 3 -21.62 1.06 18.24
N ILE A 4 -21.06 -0.05 17.78
CA ILE A 4 -19.62 -0.15 17.49
C ILE A 4 -19.41 0.46 16.12
N LEU A 5 -18.84 1.66 16.07
CA LEU A 5 -18.45 2.28 14.80
C LEU A 5 -17.24 1.53 14.24
N PRO A 6 -17.19 1.24 12.92
CA PRO A 6 -15.98 0.70 12.30
C PRO A 6 -14.85 1.71 12.51
N ALA A 7 -13.76 1.27 13.15
CA ALA A 7 -12.63 2.13 13.45
C ALA A 7 -11.93 2.55 12.15
N ARG A 8 -12.08 3.82 11.76
CA ARG A 8 -11.20 4.51 10.78
C ARG A 8 -9.96 5.14 11.46
N GLU A 9 -9.68 4.72 12.69
CA GLU A 9 -8.53 5.15 13.47
C GLU A 9 -7.50 4.02 13.49
N THR A 10 -6.26 4.34 13.10
CA THR A 10 -5.14 3.39 13.04
C THR A 10 -4.62 3.00 14.43
N ARG A 11 -4.97 3.77 15.48
CA ARG A 11 -4.54 3.55 16.86
C ARG A 11 -5.56 2.71 17.60
N LYS A 12 -5.26 1.43 17.83
CA LYS A 12 -6.03 0.61 18.78
C LYS A 12 -5.51 0.89 20.20
N LEU A 13 -6.12 1.85 20.89
CA LEU A 13 -5.86 2.03 22.32
C LEU A 13 -6.75 1.08 23.12
N HIS A 14 -6.14 0.22 23.94
CA HIS A 14 -6.82 -0.68 24.88
C HIS A 14 -6.92 -0.06 26.30
N SER A 15 -6.98 1.27 26.39
CA SER A 15 -7.17 1.99 27.65
C SER A 15 -8.66 2.04 28.00
N LYS A 16 -9.02 1.71 29.24
CA LYS A 16 -10.36 1.93 29.78
C LYS A 16 -10.39 3.31 30.41
N LEU A 17 -11.36 4.12 29.98
CA LEU A 17 -11.52 5.50 30.40
C LEU A 17 -13.01 5.75 30.64
N ILE A 18 -13.33 6.28 31.81
CA ILE A 18 -14.63 6.84 32.14
C ILE A 18 -14.43 8.32 32.43
N ILE A 19 -15.28 9.16 31.84
CA ILE A 19 -15.31 10.61 32.03
C ILE A 19 -16.69 10.94 32.59
N VAL A 20 -16.73 11.58 33.75
CA VAL A 20 -17.97 11.93 34.46
C VAL A 20 -18.03 13.45 34.63
N ASP A 21 -19.20 14.02 34.39
CA ASP A 21 -19.59 15.42 34.65
C ASP A 21 -18.73 16.54 34.03
N VAL A 22 -17.90 16.22 33.04
CA VAL A 22 -17.02 17.19 32.33
C VAL A 22 -17.74 18.33 31.59
N ASN A 23 -19.07 18.30 31.46
CA ASN A 23 -19.85 19.37 30.81
C ASN A 23 -20.89 19.99 31.77
N GLU A 24 -20.91 19.61 33.04
CA GLU A 24 -21.84 20.19 34.02
C GLU A 24 -21.17 21.42 34.67
N GLU A 25 -21.87 22.55 34.69
CA GLU A 25 -21.41 23.80 35.30
C GLU A 25 -22.01 23.97 36.71
N THR A 26 -21.93 22.93 37.55
CA THR A 26 -22.35 23.02 38.94
C THR A 26 -21.17 23.45 39.81
N PRO A 27 -21.26 24.57 40.56
CA PRO A 27 -20.13 25.14 41.31
C PRO A 27 -19.51 24.24 42.38
N ASP A 28 -20.23 23.20 42.81
CA ASP A 28 -19.86 22.32 43.92
C ASP A 28 -19.44 20.90 43.46
N ASP A 29 -19.30 20.67 42.15
CA ASP A 29 -18.94 19.35 41.59
C ASP A 29 -17.67 19.45 40.76
N GLU A 30 -16.77 18.47 40.92
CA GLU A 30 -15.52 18.38 40.18
C GLU A 30 -15.61 17.23 39.18
N ALA A 31 -15.22 17.47 37.93
CA ALA A 31 -15.22 16.43 36.92
C ALA A 31 -14.26 15.29 37.30
N VAL A 32 -14.71 14.06 37.07
CA VAL A 32 -13.99 12.85 37.48
C VAL A 32 -13.49 12.07 36.26
N ILE A 33 -12.21 11.72 36.29
CA ILE A 33 -11.60 10.76 35.37
C ILE A 33 -11.31 9.46 36.11
N ILE A 34 -11.83 8.36 35.58
CA ILE A 34 -11.45 7.01 36.02
C ILE A 34 -10.70 6.35 34.87
N ALA A 35 -9.42 6.08 35.08
CA ALA A 35 -8.54 5.47 34.09
C ALA A 35 -7.74 4.32 34.71
N GLY A 36 -7.38 3.34 33.89
CA GLY A 36 -6.61 2.21 34.40
C GLY A 36 -6.59 1.00 33.48
N SER A 37 -6.05 -0.09 34.02
CA SER A 37 -6.08 -1.41 33.37
C SER A 37 -7.30 -2.24 33.76
N TYR A 38 -8.14 -1.75 34.69
CA TYR A 38 -9.22 -2.52 35.29
C TYR A 38 -10.23 -3.07 34.27
N ASN A 39 -10.52 -4.37 34.36
CA ASN A 39 -11.50 -5.09 33.55
C ASN A 39 -12.47 -5.83 34.46
N PHE A 40 -13.76 -5.76 34.17
CA PHE A 40 -14.76 -6.60 34.83
C PHE A 40 -14.61 -8.07 34.39
N SER A 41 -13.67 -8.81 35.00
CA SER A 41 -13.30 -10.17 34.65
C SER A 41 -12.94 -11.01 35.88
N ASN A 42 -13.06 -12.34 35.78
CA ASN A 42 -12.68 -13.24 36.88
C ASN A 42 -11.20 -13.11 37.27
N ASN A 43 -10.31 -12.75 36.33
CA ASN A 43 -8.89 -12.57 36.62
C ASN A 43 -8.64 -11.32 37.47
N ALA A 44 -9.38 -10.24 37.23
CA ALA A 44 -9.33 -9.03 38.05
C ALA A 44 -9.69 -9.31 39.52
N GLU A 45 -10.76 -10.09 39.72
CA GLU A 45 -11.26 -10.47 41.05
C GLU A 45 -10.31 -11.41 41.81
N LEU A 46 -9.61 -12.30 41.09
CA LEU A 46 -8.82 -13.39 41.71
C LEU A 46 -7.32 -13.10 41.77
N SER A 47 -6.77 -12.36 40.81
CA SER A 47 -5.33 -12.11 40.69
C SER A 47 -4.93 -10.68 41.07
N ASN A 48 -5.89 -9.74 41.06
CA ASN A 48 -5.72 -8.33 41.47
C ASN A 48 -4.42 -7.67 40.97
N ASP A 49 -4.12 -7.83 39.67
CA ASP A 49 -2.97 -7.22 38.98
C ASP A 49 -3.35 -5.94 38.20
N GLU A 50 -4.53 -5.38 38.50
CA GLU A 50 -5.07 -4.22 37.81
C GLU A 50 -4.90 -2.94 38.63
N ASN A 51 -4.59 -1.84 37.95
CA ASN A 51 -4.45 -0.52 38.58
C ASN A 51 -5.59 0.38 38.11
N THR A 52 -6.20 1.09 39.06
CA THR A 52 -7.21 2.12 38.82
C THR A 52 -6.75 3.43 39.44
N ILE A 53 -6.79 4.50 38.65
CA ILE A 53 -6.54 5.87 39.10
C ILE A 53 -7.85 6.65 38.92
N ILE A 54 -8.24 7.35 39.98
CA ILE A 54 -9.37 8.27 40.00
C ILE A 54 -8.80 9.68 40.20
N ILE A 55 -9.12 10.58 39.27
CA ILE A 55 -8.63 11.96 39.27
C ILE A 55 -9.85 12.87 39.36
N PHE A 56 -9.86 13.73 40.37
CA PHE A 56 -10.84 14.81 40.56
C PHE A 56 -10.16 16.10 40.11
N SER A 57 -10.50 16.59 38.92
CA SER A 57 -9.91 17.80 38.33
C SER A 57 -10.59 18.15 37.00
N ASP A 58 -11.22 19.33 36.95
CA ASP A 58 -11.84 19.86 35.72
C ASP A 58 -10.82 20.05 34.59
N GLU A 59 -9.63 20.56 34.93
CA GLU A 59 -8.57 20.80 33.96
C GLU A 59 -8.12 19.50 33.28
N ILE A 60 -7.85 18.46 34.08
CA ILE A 60 -7.43 17.16 33.55
C ILE A 60 -8.61 16.51 32.82
N ALA A 61 -9.82 16.57 33.38
CA ALA A 61 -11.00 15.97 32.76
C ALA A 61 -11.30 16.57 31.37
N ASN A 62 -11.18 17.89 31.24
CA ASN A 62 -11.34 18.59 29.96
C ASN A 62 -10.33 18.10 28.91
N GLN A 63 -9.07 17.87 29.28
CA GLN A 63 -8.06 17.33 28.35
C GLN A 63 -8.42 15.92 27.84
N TYR A 64 -8.84 15.03 28.75
CA TYR A 64 -9.30 13.69 28.39
C TYR A 64 -10.57 13.73 27.53
N TYR A 65 -11.50 14.65 27.84
CA TYR A 65 -12.72 14.83 27.06
C TYR A 65 -12.42 15.33 25.65
N GLN A 66 -11.56 16.33 25.48
CA GLN A 66 -11.13 16.79 24.16
C GLN A 66 -10.47 15.66 23.35
N ASN A 67 -9.62 14.85 23.99
CA ASN A 67 -9.02 13.68 23.34
C ASN A 67 -10.09 12.68 22.89
N PHE A 68 -11.02 12.32 23.78
CA PHE A 68 -12.14 11.44 23.46
C PHE A 68 -13.01 11.97 22.32
N LYS A 69 -13.31 13.27 22.30
CA LYS A 69 -14.06 13.92 21.21
C LYS A 69 -13.28 13.88 19.90
N GLY A 70 -11.96 14.03 19.94
CA GLY A 70 -11.07 13.84 18.79
C GLY A 70 -11.13 12.42 18.24
N VAL A 71 -10.95 11.40 19.10
CA VAL A 71 -11.08 9.97 18.75
C VAL A 71 -12.46 9.69 18.14
N MET A 72 -13.54 10.15 18.79
CA MET A 72 -14.90 9.98 18.28
C MET A 72 -15.13 10.69 16.94
N SER A 73 -14.53 11.85 16.73
CA SER A 73 -14.60 12.58 15.47
C SER A 73 -13.90 11.81 14.35
N ARG A 74 -12.72 11.23 14.61
CA ARG A 74 -11.99 10.38 13.67
C ARG A 74 -12.71 9.06 13.38
N ALA A 75 -13.24 8.39 14.40
CA ALA A 75 -14.06 7.20 14.25
C ALA A 75 -15.32 7.44 13.39
N LYS A 76 -15.89 8.65 13.46
CA LYS A 76 -17.00 9.08 12.59
C LYS A 76 -16.56 9.62 11.23
N GLY A 77 -15.26 9.66 10.93
CA GLY A 77 -14.70 10.22 9.70
C GLY A 77 -14.90 11.73 9.53
N LYS A 78 -15.17 12.46 10.62
CA LYS A 78 -15.38 13.92 10.62
C LYS A 78 -14.09 14.71 10.73
N SER A 79 -13.04 14.09 11.27
CA SER A 79 -11.69 14.63 11.31
C SER A 79 -10.70 13.51 11.06
N PHE A 80 -9.44 13.88 10.82
CA PHE A 80 -8.35 12.95 10.58
C PHE A 80 -7.18 13.35 11.49
N GLY A 81 -6.38 12.39 11.92
CA GLY A 81 -5.15 12.69 12.65
C GLY A 81 -4.18 13.44 11.73
N PRO A 82 -3.33 14.33 12.27
CA PRO A 82 -2.22 14.88 11.49
C PRO A 82 -1.27 13.74 11.12
N SER A 83 -0.86 13.70 9.85
CA SER A 83 0.25 12.84 9.42
C SER A 83 1.55 13.37 10.04
N PRO A 84 2.45 12.50 10.50
CA PRO A 84 3.75 12.93 11.00
C PRO A 84 4.58 13.54 9.87
N LYS A 85 5.57 14.36 10.23
CA LYS A 85 6.53 14.84 9.24
C LYS A 85 7.36 13.68 8.68
N ILE A 86 7.73 13.78 7.42
CA ILE A 86 8.62 12.80 6.77
C ILE A 86 9.86 13.48 6.20
N ASP A 87 10.97 12.75 6.25
CA ASP A 87 12.17 13.04 5.48
C ASP A 87 12.05 12.40 4.09
N SER A 88 12.10 13.23 3.04
CA SER A 88 11.98 12.81 1.64
C SER A 88 13.21 12.06 1.11
N GLU A 89 14.34 12.09 1.82
CA GLU A 89 15.56 11.35 1.48
C GLU A 89 15.64 9.99 2.18
N LYS A 90 14.80 9.75 3.20
CA LYS A 90 14.78 8.52 3.98
C LYS A 90 13.93 7.43 3.33
N PHE A 91 14.43 6.20 3.42
CA PHE A 91 13.65 4.99 3.11
C PHE A 91 12.91 4.48 4.36
N TYR A 92 11.63 4.18 4.20
CA TYR A 92 10.72 3.65 5.21
C TYR A 92 10.33 2.22 4.85
N GLU A 93 10.12 1.39 5.87
CA GLU A 93 9.58 0.04 5.68
C GLU A 93 8.12 0.11 5.18
N VAL A 94 7.75 -0.77 4.27
CA VAL A 94 6.35 -0.97 3.90
C VAL A 94 5.66 -1.75 5.01
N TYR A 95 4.69 -1.12 5.67
CA TYR A 95 3.92 -1.70 6.76
C TYR A 95 2.85 -2.67 6.24
N ALA A 96 2.08 -2.25 5.23
CA ALA A 96 1.02 -3.05 4.62
C ALA A 96 0.67 -2.55 3.22
N VAL A 97 0.08 -3.40 2.38
CA VAL A 97 -0.55 -2.98 1.12
C VAL A 97 -2.05 -3.19 1.26
N ARG A 98 -2.84 -2.11 1.17
CA ARG A 98 -4.28 -2.13 1.46
C ARG A 98 -5.08 -2.57 0.23
N ASP A 99 -4.79 -1.95 -0.90
CA ASP A 99 -5.35 -2.28 -2.21
C ASP A 99 -4.35 -1.85 -3.30
N GLY A 100 -4.81 -1.67 -4.55
CA GLY A 100 -3.94 -1.24 -5.65
C GLY A 100 -3.67 0.26 -5.71
N ALA A 101 -4.43 1.08 -4.98
CA ALA A 101 -4.30 2.53 -4.96
C ALA A 101 -3.52 3.04 -3.73
N GLU A 102 -3.47 2.25 -2.66
CA GLU A 102 -2.93 2.65 -1.37
C GLU A 102 -2.09 1.55 -0.70
N PHE A 103 -0.93 1.95 -0.18
CA PHE A 103 -0.12 1.15 0.75
C PHE A 103 0.25 2.00 1.97
N GLU A 104 0.79 1.38 3.01
CA GLU A 104 1.15 2.03 4.26
C GLU A 104 2.65 1.93 4.50
N ILE A 105 3.27 3.03 4.94
CA ILE A 105 4.65 3.06 5.41
C ILE A 105 4.72 3.13 6.93
N GLU A 106 5.75 2.52 7.51
CA GLU A 106 6.02 2.62 8.93
C GLU A 106 6.96 3.80 9.23
N ILE A 107 6.40 4.87 9.78
CA ILE A 107 7.17 6.06 10.21
C ILE A 107 7.49 5.96 11.70
N VAL A 108 6.53 5.45 12.47
CA VAL A 108 6.63 5.19 13.90
C VAL A 108 6.39 3.70 14.11
N PRO A 109 7.21 3.00 14.92
CA PRO A 109 7.07 1.56 15.13
C PRO A 109 5.65 1.15 15.52
N GLY A 110 5.10 0.14 14.84
CA GLY A 110 3.76 -0.40 15.03
C GLY A 110 2.63 0.36 14.31
N PHE A 111 2.94 1.37 13.49
CA PHE A 111 1.92 2.20 12.83
C PHE A 111 2.16 2.38 11.33
N GLY A 112 1.18 1.93 10.55
CA GLY A 112 1.09 2.21 9.11
C GLY A 112 0.45 3.56 8.81
N TYR A 113 1.11 4.35 7.96
CA TYR A 113 0.59 5.61 7.43
C TYR A 113 0.32 5.47 5.93
N PRO A 114 -0.93 5.69 5.48
CA PRO A 114 -1.31 5.57 4.08
C PRO A 114 -0.52 6.48 3.13
N VAL A 115 -0.14 5.93 1.99
CA VAL A 115 0.50 6.60 0.86
C VAL A 115 -0.30 6.26 -0.40
N GLN A 116 -0.74 7.30 -1.11
CA GLN A 116 -1.36 7.23 -2.41
C GLN A 116 -0.43 7.85 -3.46
N LEU A 117 -0.36 7.21 -4.62
CA LEU A 117 0.52 7.62 -5.70
C LEU A 117 0.00 8.87 -6.42
N LEU A 118 0.84 9.89 -6.52
CA LEU A 118 0.59 11.02 -7.42
C LEU A 118 0.66 10.58 -8.88
N GLY A 119 -0.27 11.06 -9.70
CA GLY A 119 -0.30 10.80 -11.13
C GLY A 119 -0.71 9.39 -11.55
N VAL A 120 -1.11 8.54 -10.60
CA VAL A 120 -1.55 7.17 -10.85
C VAL A 120 -2.89 6.91 -10.17
N GLU A 121 -3.91 6.66 -10.97
CA GLU A 121 -5.20 6.15 -10.51
C GLU A 121 -5.24 4.63 -10.70
N VAL A 122 -5.76 3.93 -9.69
CA VAL A 122 -5.96 2.48 -9.75
C VAL A 122 -7.42 2.18 -9.43
N PRO A 123 -8.09 1.32 -10.23
CA PRO A 123 -9.49 0.99 -9.98
C PRO A 123 -9.70 0.45 -8.56
N SER A 124 -10.73 0.93 -7.88
CA SER A 124 -10.96 0.63 -6.45
C SER A 124 -11.64 -0.73 -6.22
N ILE A 125 -11.35 -1.30 -5.04
CA ILE A 125 -12.08 -2.43 -4.48
C ILE A 125 -13.09 -1.88 -3.46
N TYR A 126 -14.36 -2.24 -3.60
CA TYR A 126 -15.45 -1.96 -2.66
C TYR A 126 -15.72 -3.15 -1.73
N ALA A 127 -16.49 -2.90 -0.66
CA ALA A 127 -16.94 -3.93 0.26
C ALA A 127 -18.22 -4.64 -0.26
N GLY A 128 -18.15 -5.96 -0.48
CA GLY A 128 -19.28 -6.82 -0.90
C GLY A 128 -18.90 -7.87 -1.97
N GLU A 129 -19.82 -8.75 -2.36
CA GLU A 129 -19.59 -9.79 -3.40
C GLU A 129 -19.47 -9.21 -4.84
N ASP A 130 -20.22 -8.14 -5.14
CA ASP A 130 -20.32 -7.51 -6.47
C ASP A 130 -19.51 -6.19 -6.57
N SER A 131 -18.37 -6.15 -5.88
CA SER A 131 -17.85 -4.88 -5.35
C SER A 131 -16.44 -4.57 -5.81
N ALA A 132 -16.10 -4.79 -7.09
CA ALA A 132 -14.79 -4.39 -7.61
C ALA A 132 -14.95 -3.68 -8.94
N TYR A 133 -14.13 -2.67 -9.23
CA TYR A 133 -13.96 -2.23 -10.61
C TYR A 133 -13.06 -3.22 -11.35
N TYR A 134 -13.28 -3.35 -12.66
CA TYR A 134 -12.45 -4.18 -13.53
C TYR A 134 -10.96 -3.89 -13.27
N PHE A 135 -10.19 -4.96 -13.01
CA PHE A 135 -8.73 -4.96 -12.84
C PHE A 135 -8.18 -4.38 -11.51
N SER A 136 -9.06 -4.08 -10.55
CA SER A 136 -8.67 -3.56 -9.23
C SER A 136 -7.84 -4.53 -8.37
N GLY A 137 -8.24 -5.79 -8.24
CA GLY A 137 -7.53 -6.84 -7.50
C GLY A 137 -6.25 -7.31 -8.20
N ALA A 138 -6.22 -7.34 -9.53
CA ALA A 138 -4.98 -7.59 -10.28
C ALA A 138 -3.93 -6.50 -9.99
N SER A 139 -4.36 -5.23 -9.95
CA SER A 139 -3.51 -4.09 -9.60
C SER A 139 -3.07 -4.10 -8.14
N ALA A 140 -3.97 -4.46 -7.22
CA ALA A 140 -3.63 -4.66 -5.81
C ALA A 140 -2.56 -5.74 -5.60
N SER A 141 -2.70 -6.86 -6.29
CA SER A 141 -1.74 -7.97 -6.22
C SER A 141 -0.37 -7.56 -6.79
N TYR A 142 -0.38 -6.84 -7.92
CA TYR A 142 0.84 -6.31 -8.51
C TYR A 142 1.56 -5.31 -7.60
N LEU A 143 0.83 -4.37 -7.01
CA LEU A 143 1.38 -3.42 -6.05
C LEU A 143 1.95 -4.14 -4.83
N LYS A 144 1.23 -5.12 -4.28
CA LYS A 144 1.71 -5.96 -3.18
C LYS A 144 3.06 -6.60 -3.52
N ASN A 145 3.16 -7.26 -4.66
CA ASN A 145 4.40 -7.93 -5.09
C ASN A 145 5.56 -6.95 -5.34
N LEU A 146 5.26 -5.69 -5.71
CA LEU A 146 6.26 -4.64 -5.87
C LEU A 146 6.77 -4.08 -4.54
N LEU A 147 6.04 -4.24 -3.44
CA LEU A 147 6.35 -3.58 -2.17
C LEU A 147 6.66 -4.54 -1.02
N GLU A 148 6.21 -5.80 -1.09
CA GLU A 148 6.38 -6.77 -0.02
C GLU A 148 7.87 -7.00 0.32
N GLY A 149 8.21 -6.80 1.60
CA GLY A 149 9.57 -6.92 2.11
C GLY A 149 10.55 -5.85 1.62
N ARG A 150 10.07 -4.76 1.00
CA ARG A 150 10.90 -3.68 0.49
C ARG A 150 10.71 -2.39 1.28
N ARG A 151 11.69 -1.51 1.14
CA ARG A 151 11.65 -0.15 1.65
C ARG A 151 11.33 0.82 0.53
N VAL A 152 10.68 1.92 0.89
CA VAL A 152 10.35 2.97 -0.06
C VAL A 152 10.73 4.35 0.44
N ARG A 153 11.04 5.23 -0.50
CA ARG A 153 11.20 6.67 -0.27
C ARG A 153 10.00 7.38 -0.87
N VAL A 154 9.49 8.37 -0.14
CA VAL A 154 8.22 9.06 -0.44
C VAL A 154 8.49 10.57 -0.44
N PHE A 155 8.12 11.25 -1.53
CA PHE A 155 8.42 12.67 -1.74
C PHE A 155 7.36 13.37 -2.59
N ASP A 156 7.25 14.69 -2.46
CA ASP A 156 6.28 15.49 -3.23
C ASP A 156 6.75 15.74 -4.67
N TYR A 157 5.92 16.40 -5.47
CA TYR A 157 6.21 16.71 -6.87
C TYR A 157 7.45 17.58 -7.09
N ASP A 158 7.90 18.32 -6.08
CA ASP A 158 9.12 19.13 -6.12
C ASP A 158 10.34 18.44 -5.49
N GLY A 159 10.19 17.18 -5.05
CA GLY A 159 11.22 16.43 -4.33
C GLY A 159 11.26 16.69 -2.82
N GLY A 160 10.40 17.59 -2.32
CA GLY A 160 10.29 17.93 -0.91
C GLY A 160 9.47 16.94 -0.09
N GLU A 161 9.12 17.37 1.12
CA GLU A 161 8.24 16.64 2.04
C GLU A 161 6.87 16.40 1.39
N ALA A 162 6.42 15.14 1.34
CA ALA A 162 5.17 14.79 0.69
C ALA A 162 3.97 15.51 1.31
N TYR A 163 3.12 16.08 0.45
CA TYR A 163 1.83 16.61 0.85
C TYR A 163 1.00 15.54 1.56
N SER A 164 0.35 15.93 2.66
CA SER A 164 -0.53 15.03 3.40
C SER A 164 -1.87 15.70 3.70
N ALA A 165 -2.94 14.92 3.54
CA ALA A 165 -4.29 15.31 3.91
C ALA A 165 -5.07 14.07 4.30
N TYR A 166 -6.05 14.24 5.19
CA TYR A 166 -6.94 13.14 5.61
C TYR A 166 -6.19 11.90 6.15
N ASN A 167 -5.06 12.10 6.86
CA ASN A 167 -4.17 11.04 7.37
C ASN A 167 -3.57 10.14 6.26
N ARG A 168 -3.31 10.72 5.09
CA ARG A 168 -2.71 10.06 3.92
C ARG A 168 -1.69 10.98 3.28
N PHE A 169 -0.59 10.42 2.81
CA PHE A 169 0.38 11.10 1.96
C PHE A 169 0.02 10.93 0.49
N PHE A 170 0.18 12.00 -0.29
CA PHE A 170 0.09 11.97 -1.74
C PHE A 170 1.51 12.21 -2.27
N ALA A 171 2.08 11.22 -2.93
CA ALA A 171 3.50 11.26 -3.23
C ALA A 171 3.92 10.53 -4.50
N TYR A 172 5.10 10.89 -4.98
CA TYR A 172 5.93 10.00 -5.79
C TYR A 172 6.68 9.03 -4.89
N VAL A 173 6.89 7.82 -5.39
CA VAL A 173 7.45 6.73 -4.60
C VAL A 173 8.59 6.05 -5.36
N GLU A 174 9.72 5.90 -4.67
CA GLU A 174 10.86 5.11 -5.11
C GLU A 174 11.03 3.88 -4.23
N ILE A 175 11.23 2.72 -4.85
CA ILE A 175 11.44 1.44 -4.18
C ILE A 175 12.94 1.17 -4.12
N ASP A 176 13.43 0.78 -2.95
CA ASP A 176 14.79 0.24 -2.79
C ASP A 176 14.85 -1.22 -3.24
N ILE A 177 15.70 -1.50 -4.22
CA ILE A 177 15.97 -2.82 -4.78
C ILE A 177 17.48 -3.03 -4.75
N ASP A 178 17.96 -3.61 -3.65
CA ASP A 178 19.38 -3.94 -3.42
C ASP A 178 20.33 -2.75 -3.69
N GLY A 179 20.00 -1.56 -3.19
CA GLY A 179 20.81 -0.35 -3.35
C GLY A 179 20.61 0.37 -4.68
N ARG A 180 19.62 -0.02 -5.48
CA ARG A 180 19.13 0.72 -6.65
C ARG A 180 17.72 1.19 -6.39
N THR A 181 17.34 2.30 -7.03
CA THR A 181 15.98 2.82 -6.94
C THR A 181 15.17 2.50 -8.19
N SER A 182 13.87 2.25 -8.01
CA SER A 182 12.89 2.17 -9.09
C SER A 182 11.65 2.98 -8.76
N SER A 183 11.14 3.75 -9.72
CA SER A 183 9.91 4.53 -9.54
C SER A 183 8.69 3.61 -9.58
N LEU A 184 7.96 3.56 -8.47
CA LEU A 184 6.71 2.79 -8.38
C LEU A 184 5.64 3.35 -9.33
N ASN A 185 5.48 4.68 -9.41
CA ASN A 185 4.51 5.34 -10.28
C ASN A 185 4.70 4.91 -11.74
N LYS A 186 5.96 4.89 -12.20
CA LYS A 186 6.32 4.38 -13.53
C LYS A 186 5.94 2.92 -13.68
N GLU A 187 6.32 2.05 -12.74
CA GLU A 187 6.07 0.60 -12.85
C GLU A 187 4.58 0.27 -12.91
N MET A 188 3.73 1.03 -12.22
CA MET A 188 2.27 0.89 -12.30
C MET A 188 1.75 1.27 -13.70
N LEU A 189 2.16 2.43 -14.22
CA LEU A 189 1.66 2.94 -15.50
C LEU A 189 2.19 2.16 -16.70
N ILE A 190 3.51 1.91 -16.78
CA ILE A 190 4.13 1.29 -17.96
C ILE A 190 3.72 -0.18 -18.13
N ASN A 191 3.32 -0.84 -17.05
CA ASN A 191 2.84 -2.22 -17.08
C ASN A 191 1.30 -2.32 -17.14
N GLY A 192 0.58 -1.19 -17.07
CA GLY A 192 -0.88 -1.14 -17.19
C GLY A 192 -1.64 -1.61 -15.95
N PHE A 193 -1.03 -1.50 -14.77
CA PHE A 193 -1.66 -1.73 -13.46
C PHE A 193 -2.11 -0.42 -12.80
N GLY A 194 -2.06 0.68 -13.54
CA GLY A 194 -2.63 1.97 -13.19
C GLY A 194 -2.91 2.79 -14.45
N ILE A 195 -3.74 3.81 -14.29
CA ILE A 195 -4.14 4.79 -15.29
C ILE A 195 -3.51 6.12 -14.89
N TYR A 196 -3.10 6.94 -15.85
CA TYR A 196 -2.59 8.27 -15.52
C TYR A 196 -3.73 9.15 -14.98
N SER A 197 -3.45 9.87 -13.89
CA SER A 197 -4.39 10.85 -13.31
C SER A 197 -3.79 12.26 -13.32
N GLU A 198 -4.64 13.25 -13.60
CA GLU A 198 -4.32 14.67 -13.52
C GLU A 198 -4.60 15.26 -12.13
N ASP A 199 -5.01 14.43 -11.18
CA ASP A 199 -5.31 14.86 -9.82
C ASP A 199 -4.06 15.36 -9.12
N PHE A 200 -4.27 16.36 -8.25
CA PHE A 200 -3.25 17.04 -7.47
C PHE A 200 -2.18 17.74 -8.32
N LYS A 201 -1.39 18.60 -7.66
CA LYS A 201 -0.28 19.27 -8.33
C LYS A 201 0.83 18.27 -8.60
N GLN A 202 1.37 18.30 -9.81
CA GLN A 202 2.40 17.38 -10.28
C GLN A 202 3.51 18.14 -11.01
N ASN A 203 4.68 17.52 -11.09
CA ASN A 203 5.82 18.02 -11.85
C ASN A 203 5.55 17.86 -13.35
N GLU A 204 5.83 18.90 -14.14
CA GLU A 204 5.54 18.90 -15.58
C GLU A 204 6.25 17.79 -16.36
N ASP A 205 7.48 17.45 -15.99
CA ASP A 205 8.23 16.40 -16.67
C ASP A 205 7.73 15.01 -16.28
N SER A 206 7.31 14.84 -15.01
CA SER A 206 6.64 13.62 -14.56
C SER A 206 5.32 13.41 -15.30
N VAL A 207 4.52 14.47 -15.48
CA VAL A 207 3.26 14.41 -16.25
C VAL A 207 3.50 13.93 -17.69
N LYS A 208 4.50 14.51 -18.39
CA LYS A 208 4.86 14.08 -19.75
C LYS A 208 5.31 12.61 -19.77
N ALA A 209 6.12 12.20 -18.80
CA ALA A 209 6.60 10.82 -18.69
C ALA A 209 5.47 9.83 -18.41
N PHE A 210 4.55 10.16 -17.49
CA PHE A 210 3.42 9.31 -17.11
C PHE A 210 2.44 9.11 -18.27
N LYS A 211 2.09 10.17 -18.99
CA LYS A 211 1.29 10.07 -20.23
C LYS A 211 1.96 9.16 -21.26
N ASN A 212 3.28 9.24 -21.40
CA ASN A 212 4.02 8.38 -22.30
C ASN A 212 4.07 6.91 -21.82
N TYR A 213 4.21 6.65 -20.52
CA TYR A 213 4.18 5.30 -19.96
C TYR A 213 2.82 4.64 -20.16
N GLU A 214 1.74 5.38 -19.90
CA GLU A 214 0.38 4.91 -20.16
C GLU A 214 0.19 4.60 -21.64
N LYS A 215 0.63 5.50 -22.53
CA LYS A 215 0.58 5.27 -23.98
C LYS A 215 1.32 3.99 -24.40
N ILE A 216 2.51 3.76 -23.86
CA ILE A 216 3.26 2.52 -24.11
C ILE A 216 2.46 1.30 -23.64
N ALA A 217 1.82 1.36 -22.48
CA ALA A 217 1.01 0.26 -21.97
C ALA A 217 -0.23 -0.01 -22.84
N LYS A 218 -0.90 1.05 -23.31
CA LYS A 218 -2.02 1.01 -24.26
C LYS A 218 -1.62 0.38 -25.60
N ASP A 219 -0.57 0.91 -26.24
CA ASP A 219 -0.09 0.46 -27.55
C ASP A 219 0.30 -1.04 -27.53
N ASN A 220 0.80 -1.52 -26.39
CA ASN A 220 1.19 -2.92 -26.19
C ASN A 220 0.09 -3.81 -25.59
N LYS A 221 -1.13 -3.30 -25.39
CA LYS A 221 -2.27 -4.02 -24.78
C LYS A 221 -1.88 -4.72 -23.47
N ARG A 222 -1.15 -4.01 -22.60
CA ARG A 222 -0.69 -4.56 -21.31
C ARG A 222 -1.81 -4.51 -20.27
N ALA A 223 -1.93 -5.56 -19.46
CA ALA A 223 -2.76 -5.58 -18.26
C ALA A 223 -4.18 -5.03 -18.50
N ILE A 224 -4.58 -3.93 -17.83
CA ILE A 224 -5.93 -3.34 -17.95
C ILE A 224 -6.32 -3.02 -19.40
N TRP A 225 -5.33 -2.68 -20.25
CA TRP A 225 -5.51 -2.33 -21.66
C TRP A 225 -5.80 -3.53 -22.58
N LYS A 226 -5.76 -4.77 -22.06
CA LYS A 226 -6.20 -5.96 -22.82
C LYS A 226 -7.70 -5.90 -23.15
N GLN A 227 -8.50 -5.32 -22.27
CA GLN A 227 -9.95 -5.16 -22.43
C GLN A 227 -10.35 -3.74 -22.05
N GLU A 228 -9.90 -2.78 -22.87
CA GLU A 228 -10.13 -1.35 -22.64
C GLU A 228 -11.61 -0.99 -22.45
N SER A 229 -12.53 -1.68 -23.15
CA SER A 229 -13.97 -1.46 -23.03
C SER A 229 -14.56 -1.81 -21.65
N LYS A 230 -13.82 -2.52 -20.79
CA LYS A 230 -14.25 -2.85 -19.43
C LYS A 230 -13.77 -1.86 -18.38
N ILE A 231 -12.90 -0.92 -18.73
CA ILE A 231 -12.41 0.09 -17.77
C ILE A 231 -13.60 0.88 -17.23
N GLY A 232 -13.68 1.02 -15.90
CA GLY A 232 -14.80 1.69 -15.22
C GLY A 232 -16.05 0.83 -15.01
N THR A 233 -16.08 -0.41 -15.52
CA THR A 233 -17.20 -1.34 -15.26
C THR A 233 -17.03 -2.06 -13.92
N LYS A 234 -18.15 -2.32 -13.23
CA LYS A 234 -18.16 -3.13 -12.00
C LYS A 234 -18.15 -4.61 -12.36
N VAL A 235 -17.38 -5.39 -11.61
CA VAL A 235 -17.22 -6.84 -11.76
C VAL A 235 -17.31 -7.54 -10.42
N LEU A 236 -17.68 -8.82 -10.45
CA LEU A 236 -17.63 -9.69 -9.28
C LEU A 236 -16.19 -9.89 -8.85
N ARG A 237 -15.89 -9.69 -7.56
CA ARG A 237 -14.52 -9.80 -7.05
C ARG A 237 -13.91 -11.19 -7.32
N ALA A 238 -14.70 -12.25 -7.15
CA ALA A 238 -14.28 -13.62 -7.43
C ALA A 238 -13.89 -13.83 -8.91
N LYS A 239 -14.63 -13.21 -9.86
CA LYS A 239 -14.33 -13.32 -11.30
C LYS A 239 -13.17 -12.41 -11.73
N GLU A 240 -12.91 -11.35 -10.98
CA GLU A 240 -11.80 -10.43 -11.24
C GLU A 240 -10.45 -11.09 -10.93
N ILE A 241 -10.38 -11.90 -9.86
CA ILE A 241 -9.21 -12.73 -9.54
C ILE A 241 -8.92 -13.78 -10.65
N GLU A 242 -9.96 -14.31 -11.30
CA GLU A 242 -9.81 -15.29 -12.40
C GLU A 242 -9.52 -14.66 -13.76
N THR A 243 -10.11 -13.50 -14.09
CA THR A 243 -9.89 -12.80 -15.37
C THR A 243 -8.62 -11.95 -15.39
N GLY A 244 -8.20 -11.53 -14.20
CA GLY A 244 -6.93 -10.91 -13.90
C GLY A 244 -6.19 -11.76 -12.89
N SER A 245 -5.95 -13.04 -13.22
CA SER A 245 -4.83 -13.76 -12.63
C SER A 245 -3.57 -12.98 -13.01
N ALA A 246 -3.29 -11.91 -12.26
CA ALA A 246 -1.96 -11.65 -11.82
C ALA A 246 -1.55 -12.98 -11.23
N ILE A 247 -0.86 -13.76 -12.06
CA ILE A 247 0.00 -14.85 -11.61
C ILE A 247 0.57 -14.33 -10.31
N GLU A 248 0.49 -15.10 -9.23
CA GLU A 248 1.16 -14.74 -8.00
C GLU A 248 2.65 -14.63 -8.38
N VAL A 249 3.07 -13.41 -8.76
CA VAL A 249 4.42 -13.16 -9.27
C VAL A 249 5.24 -13.00 -8.02
N VAL A 250 5.58 -14.15 -7.46
CA VAL A 250 6.54 -14.24 -6.38
C VAL A 250 7.87 -13.78 -6.97
N TYR A 251 8.31 -12.61 -6.54
CA TYR A 251 9.67 -12.18 -6.79
C TYR A 251 10.60 -12.81 -5.75
N PRO A 252 11.82 -13.20 -6.13
CA PRO A 252 12.35 -13.21 -7.49
C PRO A 252 11.64 -14.23 -8.42
N ILE A 253 11.42 -13.86 -9.69
CA ILE A 253 10.72 -14.67 -10.70
C ILE A 253 11.53 -15.93 -11.02
N ASN A 254 10.91 -17.09 -10.82
CA ASN A 254 11.54 -18.35 -11.18
C ASN A 254 11.54 -18.55 -12.72
N ILE A 255 12.72 -18.49 -13.35
CA ILE A 255 12.84 -18.61 -14.83
C ILE A 255 12.60 -20.04 -15.34
N ASN A 256 12.66 -21.05 -14.46
CA ASN A 256 12.32 -22.43 -14.79
C ASN A 256 10.80 -22.65 -14.85
N THR A 257 10.00 -21.89 -14.12
CA THR A 257 8.55 -22.12 -14.02
C THR A 257 7.69 -21.00 -14.61
N ALA A 258 8.23 -19.78 -14.70
CA ALA A 258 7.51 -18.63 -15.21
C ALA A 258 6.97 -18.85 -16.63
N ASP A 259 5.76 -18.35 -16.87
CA ASP A 259 5.17 -18.31 -18.20
C ASP A 259 5.64 -17.09 -19.00
N GLN A 260 5.22 -16.99 -20.27
CA GLN A 260 5.65 -15.91 -21.14
C GLN A 260 5.22 -14.53 -20.64
N ALA A 261 4.07 -14.43 -19.98
CA ALA A 261 3.56 -13.16 -19.47
C ALA A 261 4.36 -12.70 -18.24
N THR A 262 4.64 -13.60 -17.30
CA THR A 262 5.48 -13.34 -16.12
C THR A 262 6.90 -12.94 -16.51
N LEU A 263 7.52 -13.65 -17.46
CA LEU A 263 8.86 -13.30 -17.94
C LEU A 263 8.93 -11.90 -18.57
N GLN A 264 7.83 -11.43 -19.18
CA GLN A 264 7.76 -10.09 -19.78
C GLN A 264 7.71 -8.95 -18.75
N LEU A 265 7.47 -9.26 -17.48
CA LEU A 265 7.56 -8.29 -16.38
C LEU A 265 9.02 -7.95 -16.04
N LEU A 266 9.98 -8.78 -16.47
CA LEU A 266 11.40 -8.51 -16.26
C LEU A 266 11.87 -7.31 -17.12
N PRO A 267 12.60 -6.35 -16.54
CA PRO A 267 12.98 -5.12 -17.22
C PRO A 267 13.81 -5.37 -18.49
N GLY A 268 13.19 -5.05 -19.63
CA GLY A 268 13.77 -5.18 -20.97
C GLY A 268 13.80 -6.62 -21.51
N ILE A 269 12.90 -7.47 -21.01
CA ILE A 269 12.47 -8.74 -21.60
C ILE A 269 11.08 -8.53 -22.21
N GLY A 270 11.02 -8.41 -23.54
CA GLY A 270 9.75 -8.38 -24.29
C GLY A 270 9.37 -9.75 -24.83
N LYS A 271 8.24 -9.85 -25.53
CA LYS A 271 7.71 -11.10 -26.12
C LYS A 271 8.78 -11.98 -26.79
N THR A 272 9.65 -11.39 -27.61
CA THR A 272 10.74 -12.10 -28.30
C THR A 272 11.74 -12.73 -27.35
N TYR A 273 12.15 -12.01 -26.30
CA TYR A 273 13.11 -12.53 -25.32
C TYR A 273 12.46 -13.57 -24.41
N ALA A 274 11.21 -13.35 -23.99
CA ALA A 274 10.45 -14.32 -23.21
C ALA A 274 10.28 -15.64 -23.98
N SER A 275 9.97 -15.58 -25.28
CA SER A 275 9.93 -16.77 -26.14
C SER A 275 11.26 -17.51 -26.18
N ARG A 276 12.38 -16.80 -26.33
CA ARG A 276 13.72 -17.42 -26.35
C ARG A 276 14.12 -18.04 -25.01
N ILE A 277 13.71 -17.44 -23.89
CA ILE A 277 13.93 -17.99 -22.55
C ILE A 277 13.18 -19.33 -22.40
N ILE A 278 11.92 -19.39 -22.85
CA ILE A 278 11.11 -20.61 -22.82
C ILE A 278 11.67 -21.68 -23.76
N GLU A 279 12.10 -21.29 -24.96
CA GLU A 279 12.72 -22.19 -25.95
C GLU A 279 13.99 -22.82 -25.39
N TYR A 280 14.92 -21.98 -24.88
CA TYR A 280 16.14 -22.46 -24.24
C TYR A 280 15.83 -23.41 -23.07
N ARG A 281 14.86 -23.06 -22.23
CA ARG A 281 14.42 -23.89 -21.10
C ARG A 281 13.96 -25.28 -21.55
N LEU A 282 13.17 -25.36 -22.62
CA LEU A 282 12.64 -26.62 -23.14
C LEU A 282 13.74 -27.50 -23.74
N GLU A 283 14.67 -26.90 -24.49
CA GLU A 283 15.79 -27.62 -25.10
C GLU A 283 16.79 -28.16 -24.06
N ASN A 284 17.03 -27.41 -22.98
CA ASN A 284 18.07 -27.71 -21.99
C ASN A 284 17.52 -28.33 -20.70
N LYS A 285 16.22 -28.66 -20.65
CA LYS A 285 15.51 -29.17 -19.46
C LYS A 285 15.61 -28.24 -18.24
N GLY A 286 15.66 -26.93 -18.47
CA GLY A 286 15.80 -25.91 -17.43
C GLY A 286 17.11 -25.12 -17.51
N PHE A 287 17.23 -24.15 -16.60
CA PHE A 287 18.43 -23.40 -16.29
C PHE A 287 19.07 -23.99 -15.03
N SER A 288 20.36 -24.29 -15.09
CA SER A 288 21.13 -24.78 -13.93
C SER A 288 21.82 -23.65 -13.18
N SER A 289 22.01 -22.51 -13.84
CA SER A 289 22.59 -21.29 -13.28
C SER A 289 21.90 -20.06 -13.88
N ILE A 290 21.96 -18.92 -13.18
CA ILE A 290 21.43 -17.66 -13.73
C ILE A 290 22.27 -17.22 -14.95
N GLU A 291 23.56 -17.57 -14.95
CA GLU A 291 24.52 -17.33 -16.02
C GLU A 291 24.12 -18.00 -17.35
N ASP A 292 23.35 -19.09 -17.32
CA ASP A 292 22.85 -19.76 -18.52
C ASP A 292 21.99 -18.84 -19.40
N LEU A 293 21.39 -17.78 -18.84
CA LEU A 293 20.70 -16.75 -19.62
C LEU A 293 21.61 -16.04 -20.63
N LEU A 294 22.94 -16.02 -20.44
CA LEU A 294 23.89 -15.44 -21.40
C LEU A 294 24.00 -16.25 -22.70
N LYS A 295 23.59 -17.52 -22.68
CA LYS A 295 23.58 -18.38 -23.87
C LYS A 295 22.43 -18.02 -24.83
N ILE A 296 21.46 -17.25 -24.36
CA ILE A 296 20.32 -16.81 -25.17
C ILE A 296 20.72 -15.61 -26.03
N LYS A 297 20.56 -15.76 -27.35
CA LYS A 297 20.87 -14.71 -28.32
C LYS A 297 20.17 -13.39 -27.95
N GLY A 298 21.00 -12.37 -27.68
CA GLY A 298 20.56 -11.02 -27.32
C GLY A 298 20.42 -10.76 -25.82
N ILE A 299 20.59 -11.74 -24.93
CA ILE A 299 20.75 -11.49 -23.49
C ILE A 299 22.24 -11.43 -23.18
N GLY A 300 22.79 -10.22 -23.14
CA GLY A 300 24.19 -9.97 -22.75
C GLY A 300 24.34 -9.58 -21.28
N ALA A 301 25.59 -9.48 -20.81
CA ALA A 301 25.94 -9.17 -19.42
C ALA A 301 25.18 -7.97 -18.84
N LYS A 302 25.04 -6.88 -19.61
CA LYS A 302 24.28 -5.68 -19.19
C LYS A 302 22.81 -5.95 -18.93
N ARG A 303 22.17 -6.79 -19.75
CA ARG A 303 20.76 -7.15 -19.59
C ARG A 303 20.61 -8.13 -18.43
N LEU A 304 21.50 -9.12 -18.33
CA LEU A 304 21.52 -10.06 -17.21
C LEU A 304 21.67 -9.34 -15.86
N ALA A 305 22.63 -8.43 -15.73
CA ALA A 305 22.83 -7.65 -14.50
C ALA A 305 21.61 -6.82 -14.06
N ARG A 306 20.75 -6.45 -15.01
CA ARG A 306 19.51 -5.72 -14.75
C ARG A 306 18.39 -6.62 -14.23
N ILE A 307 18.27 -7.84 -14.75
CA ILE A 307 17.20 -8.78 -14.37
C ILE A 307 17.62 -9.73 -13.24
N ARG A 308 18.92 -9.94 -13.01
CA ARG A 308 19.49 -10.83 -11.99
C ARG A 308 18.85 -10.71 -10.59
N PRO A 309 18.63 -9.52 -10.01
CA PRO A 309 18.00 -9.43 -8.67
C PRO A 309 16.50 -9.80 -8.68
N LEU A 310 15.89 -9.90 -9.86
CA LEU A 310 14.46 -10.17 -10.03
C LEU A 310 14.18 -11.61 -10.45
N ILE A 311 15.19 -12.48 -10.51
CA ILE A 311 15.05 -13.87 -10.99
C ILE A 311 15.70 -14.90 -10.06
N THR A 312 15.13 -16.11 -10.03
CA THR A 312 15.60 -17.27 -9.26
C THR A 312 15.45 -18.56 -10.07
N LEU A 313 15.93 -19.68 -9.52
CA LEU A 313 15.97 -20.99 -10.18
C LEU A 313 15.15 -22.11 -9.54
N TYR A 314 14.57 -21.91 -8.33
CA TYR A 314 14.09 -22.99 -7.45
C TYR A 314 13.48 -24.21 -8.17
#